data_AF-A0A1Y2QQH3-F1
#
_entry.id   AF-A0A1Y2QQH3-F1
#
_cell.length_a   1.000
_cell.length_b   1.000
_cell.length_c   1.000
_cell.angle_alpha   90.00
_cell.angle_beta   90.00
_cell.angle_gamma   90.00
#
_symmetry.space_group_name_H-M   'P 1'
#
loop_
_entity.id
_entity.type
_entity.pdbx_description
1 polymer ?
#
loop_
_entity_poly.entity_id
_entity_poly.type
_entity_poly.pdbx_seq_one_letter_code
_entity_poly.pdbx_strand_id
1 'polypeptide(L)'
;MTNCCATIALSAFDGADPTGVADSTAAIEAAIADSLVSGRPICVDGRYRHTATITVPARVLFVGADTLVSDRSLRSNACFIKDFDGLGFLFSGPESGTDGVQYDSVAGRTGDNVQVTGSRWQAPRICVTNAGGNNLFIGAHESGPPTINANLWWIGRLHSYGAGAAGLLVDHINVPNPPEENYPLGLPNCNAGTLDSADLRDNGDGWKLGNTIDNDLGHLVSQGNADYGGVLGSYARNNFVRKSYTEGNAAGDGKIHEHAAQNRLFVSRAVTLSPGWADGSGNASNQLHGHNSSIGETGNFDTVPWYWPEDLNQLAGRDSVALRQYVGINLIPSELRTDIDGTPSTTGSRWTVATRTTGIGLEDKLSVDNAGNVEILKNRVLRIAGEQVLASPRPGWSVPTGAADRTAFDTGTVTLAGLAERVKALIDDLHAIAGMGILKA
;
A
#
# COMPACT_ATOMS: atom_id res chain seq x y z
N MET A 1 -7.26 -13.00 34.29
CA MET A 1 -6.26 -11.96 34.62
C MET A 1 -6.79 -11.14 35.78
N THR A 2 -6.81 -11.71 36.99
CA THR A 2 -7.57 -11.18 38.14
C THR A 2 -6.68 -10.74 39.33
N ASN A 3 -5.38 -10.55 39.09
CA ASN A 3 -4.38 -10.05 40.04
C ASN A 3 -3.41 -9.19 39.21
N CYS A 4 -2.88 -8.02 39.58
CA CYS A 4 -2.99 -7.15 40.75
C CYS A 4 -2.35 -5.81 40.35
N CYS A 5 -3.10 -4.89 39.75
CA CYS A 5 -2.77 -3.48 39.86
C CYS A 5 -3.93 -2.85 40.62
N ALA A 6 -3.65 -2.23 41.76
CA ALA A 6 -4.67 -1.50 42.50
C ALA A 6 -5.21 -0.40 41.58
N THR A 7 -6.45 -0.52 41.13
CA THR A 7 -7.10 0.52 40.30
C THR A 7 -7.77 1.54 41.20
N ILE A 8 -7.80 2.80 40.80
CA ILE A 8 -8.59 3.86 41.42
C ILE A 8 -10.03 3.69 40.91
N ALA A 9 -10.98 3.34 41.77
CA ALA A 9 -12.38 3.29 41.34
C ALA A 9 -12.90 4.72 41.15
N LEU A 10 -13.34 5.08 39.93
CA LEU A 10 -13.88 6.42 39.66
C LEU A 10 -15.13 6.72 40.51
N SER A 11 -15.94 5.71 40.81
CA SER A 11 -17.11 5.82 41.69
C SER A 11 -16.77 6.18 43.14
N ALA A 12 -15.49 6.12 43.54
CA ALA A 12 -15.06 6.47 44.88
C ALA A 12 -14.85 7.98 45.09
N PHE A 13 -14.99 8.80 44.05
CA PHE A 13 -14.78 10.24 44.11
C PHE A 13 -16.11 10.98 44.33
N ASP A 14 -16.07 12.01 45.17
CA ASP A 14 -17.23 12.85 45.44
C ASP A 14 -17.76 13.49 44.14
N GLY A 15 -19.06 13.36 43.91
CA GLY A 15 -19.72 13.87 42.69
C GLY A 15 -19.68 12.92 41.49
N ALA A 16 -19.03 11.75 41.60
CA ALA A 16 -19.13 10.73 40.57
C ALA A 16 -20.55 10.13 40.55
N ASP A 17 -21.24 10.22 39.41
CA ASP A 17 -22.53 9.57 39.21
C ASP A 17 -22.40 8.47 38.15
N PRO A 18 -22.31 7.19 38.56
CA PRO A 18 -22.15 6.06 37.63
C PRO A 18 -23.42 5.75 36.82
N THR A 19 -24.52 6.46 37.04
CA THR A 19 -25.75 6.31 36.25
C THR A 19 -25.73 7.15 34.97
N GLY A 20 -24.86 8.16 34.91
CA GLY A 20 -24.70 9.07 33.78
C GLY A 20 -25.76 10.18 33.73
N VAL A 21 -26.43 10.45 34.85
CA VAL A 21 -27.49 11.47 34.94
C VAL A 21 -26.91 12.81 35.37
N ALA A 22 -26.19 12.85 36.50
CA ALA A 22 -25.53 14.01 37.04
C ALA A 22 -24.14 14.23 36.40
N ASP A 23 -23.69 15.48 36.46
CA ASP A 23 -22.37 15.86 35.95
C ASP A 23 -21.26 15.33 36.87
N SER A 24 -20.37 14.53 36.31
CA SER A 24 -19.21 13.91 36.96
C SER A 24 -17.89 14.58 36.58
N THR A 25 -17.88 15.72 35.87
CA THR A 25 -16.65 16.41 35.43
C THR A 25 -15.62 16.55 36.57
N ALA A 26 -16.02 17.13 37.71
CA ALA A 26 -15.10 17.38 38.83
C ALA A 26 -14.56 16.08 39.45
N ALA A 27 -15.37 15.02 39.50
CA ALA A 27 -14.95 13.72 40.01
C ALA A 27 -13.94 13.03 39.09
N ILE A 28 -14.11 13.16 37.78
CA ILE A 28 -13.16 12.66 36.77
C ILE A 28 -11.82 13.40 36.91
N GLU A 29 -11.84 14.72 37.04
CA GLU A 29 -10.62 15.53 37.24
C GLU A 29 -9.90 15.18 38.55
N ALA A 30 -10.64 14.94 39.62
CA ALA A 30 -10.08 14.49 40.89
C ALA A 30 -9.44 13.09 40.78
N ALA A 31 -10.07 12.16 40.05
CA ALA A 31 -9.50 10.83 39.79
C ALA A 31 -8.22 10.90 38.95
N ILE A 32 -8.16 11.80 37.97
CA ILE A 32 -6.94 12.09 37.20
C ILE A 32 -5.82 12.60 38.13
N ALA A 33 -6.13 13.56 39.01
CA ALA A 33 -5.15 14.08 39.96
C ALA A 33 -4.61 12.98 40.90
N ASP A 34 -5.47 12.10 41.41
CA ASP A 34 -5.05 10.98 42.27
C ASP A 34 -4.22 9.93 41.49
N SER A 35 -4.60 9.65 40.24
CA SER A 35 -3.86 8.75 39.35
C SER A 35 -2.43 9.24 39.11
N LEU A 36 -2.24 10.55 38.90
CA LEU A 36 -0.92 11.15 38.73
C LEU A 36 -0.03 11.00 39.97
N VAL A 37 -0.61 11.15 41.16
CA VAL A 37 0.13 11.05 42.43
C VAL A 37 0.47 9.58 42.74
N SER A 38 -0.49 8.69 42.53
CA SER A 38 -0.36 7.28 42.92
C SER A 38 0.26 6.38 41.85
N GLY A 39 0.30 6.83 40.59
CA GLY A 39 0.70 6.02 39.43
C GLY A 39 -0.27 4.89 39.09
N ARG A 40 -1.50 4.93 39.65
CA ARG A 40 -2.49 3.86 39.47
C ARG A 40 -3.45 4.19 38.32
N PRO A 41 -3.88 3.18 37.54
CA PRO A 41 -4.93 3.36 36.54
C PRO A 41 -6.28 3.66 37.19
N ILE A 42 -7.14 4.38 36.46
CA ILE A 42 -8.51 4.71 36.85
C ILE A 42 -9.46 3.65 36.27
N CYS A 43 -10.17 2.94 37.14
CA CYS A 43 -11.22 2.01 36.75
C CYS A 43 -12.52 2.77 36.45
N VAL A 44 -13.02 2.61 35.24
CA VAL A 44 -14.31 3.13 34.79
C VAL A 44 -15.34 2.01 34.90
N ASP A 45 -16.12 2.04 35.97
CA ASP A 45 -17.22 1.11 36.24
C ASP A 45 -18.50 1.92 36.49
N GLY A 46 -19.22 2.21 35.42
CA GLY A 46 -20.35 3.14 35.40
C GLY A 46 -20.35 4.02 34.15
N ARG A 47 -21.47 4.70 33.97
CA ARG A 47 -21.67 5.73 32.95
C ARG A 47 -21.49 7.08 33.60
N TYR A 48 -20.54 7.87 33.14
CA TYR A 48 -20.20 9.15 33.78
C TYR A 48 -20.42 10.26 32.78
N ARG A 49 -21.45 11.09 33.03
CA ARG A 49 -21.72 12.27 32.20
C ARG A 49 -20.73 13.37 32.58
N HIS A 50 -20.24 14.11 31.59
CA HIS A 50 -19.38 15.27 31.82
C HIS A 50 -19.83 16.44 30.95
N THR A 51 -19.77 17.65 31.51
CA THR A 51 -20.27 18.88 30.86
C THR A 51 -19.17 19.84 30.42
N ALA A 52 -17.91 19.44 30.56
CA ALA A 52 -16.73 20.18 30.09
C ALA A 52 -15.65 19.24 29.54
N THR A 53 -14.70 19.82 28.82
CA THR A 53 -13.53 19.10 28.28
C THR A 53 -12.68 18.56 29.41
N ILE A 54 -12.35 17.26 29.35
CA ILE A 54 -11.45 16.61 30.31
C ILE A 54 -10.04 16.55 29.70
N THR A 55 -9.07 17.21 30.34
CA THR A 55 -7.66 17.12 29.93
C THR A 55 -6.97 15.99 30.66
N VAL A 56 -6.41 15.05 29.90
CA VAL A 56 -5.69 13.88 30.41
C VAL A 56 -4.19 14.08 30.19
N PRO A 57 -3.42 14.34 31.26
CA PRO A 57 -1.98 14.52 31.17
C PRO A 57 -1.25 13.18 31.00
N ALA A 58 0.07 13.22 31.06
CA ALA A 58 0.94 12.08 30.84
C ALA A 58 0.68 10.96 31.86
N ARG A 59 0.86 9.70 31.45
CA ARG A 59 0.84 8.52 32.34
C ARG A 59 -0.46 8.26 33.08
N VAL A 60 -1.57 8.80 32.59
CA VAL A 60 -2.91 8.47 33.09
C VAL A 60 -3.53 7.43 32.16
N LEU A 61 -3.99 6.33 32.75
CA LEU A 61 -4.62 5.22 32.05
C LEU A 61 -6.03 5.01 32.60
N PHE A 62 -7.03 5.05 31.71
CA PHE A 62 -8.39 4.60 32.02
C PHE A 62 -8.54 3.11 31.67
N VAL A 63 -9.19 2.34 32.52
CA VAL A 63 -9.48 0.92 32.29
C VAL A 63 -10.96 0.68 32.55
N GLY A 64 -11.68 0.26 31.52
CA GLY A 64 -13.09 -0.08 31.64
C GLY A 64 -13.28 -1.43 32.32
N ALA A 65 -14.30 -1.52 33.18
CA ALA A 65 -14.63 -2.74 33.91
C ALA A 65 -15.33 -3.83 33.06
N ASP A 66 -15.76 -3.51 31.83
CA ASP A 66 -16.65 -4.35 31.03
C ASP A 66 -16.23 -4.45 29.55
N THR A 67 -16.99 -5.22 28.79
CA THR A 67 -16.93 -5.37 27.35
C THR A 67 -17.47 -4.13 26.63
N LEU A 68 -16.84 -3.80 25.50
CA LEU A 68 -17.31 -2.75 24.61
C LEU A 68 -18.54 -3.22 23.85
N VAL A 69 -19.50 -2.33 23.67
CA VAL A 69 -20.67 -2.54 22.80
C VAL A 69 -20.31 -2.20 21.35
N SER A 70 -20.91 -2.91 20.41
CA SER A 70 -20.72 -2.73 18.95
C SER A 70 -21.95 -2.11 18.27
N ASP A 71 -22.71 -1.30 19.02
CA ASP A 71 -23.97 -0.70 18.63
C ASP A 71 -24.01 0.77 19.08
N ARG A 72 -24.24 1.69 18.14
CA ARG A 72 -24.30 3.15 18.40
C ARG A 72 -25.45 3.59 19.29
N SER A 73 -26.49 2.77 19.42
CA SER A 73 -27.67 3.04 20.26
C SER A 73 -27.48 2.58 21.71
N LEU A 74 -26.42 1.83 21.98
CA LEU A 74 -26.12 1.27 23.29
C LEU A 74 -24.92 1.97 23.93
N ARG A 75 -24.95 2.01 25.27
CA ARG A 75 -23.83 2.43 26.11
C ARG A 75 -23.37 1.25 26.95
N SER A 76 -22.08 0.94 26.91
CA SER A 76 -21.46 -0.02 27.81
C SER A 76 -21.60 0.44 29.26
N ASN A 77 -21.24 -0.44 30.20
CA ASN A 77 -21.15 -0.04 31.60
C ASN A 77 -19.90 0.78 31.89
N ALA A 78 -18.87 0.79 31.04
CA ALA A 78 -17.66 1.59 31.22
C ALA A 78 -17.63 2.73 30.20
N CYS A 79 -18.37 3.81 30.48
CA CYS A 79 -18.67 4.83 29.49
C CYS A 79 -18.56 6.26 30.02
N PHE A 80 -17.92 7.14 29.25
CA PHE A 80 -18.02 8.58 29.43
C PHE A 80 -19.04 9.17 28.46
N ILE A 81 -19.92 10.05 28.95
CA ILE A 81 -20.99 10.67 28.16
C ILE A 81 -20.75 12.17 28.10
N LYS A 82 -20.33 12.65 26.94
CA LYS A 82 -20.17 14.08 26.66
C LYS A 82 -21.53 14.75 26.50
N ASP A 83 -21.79 15.80 27.26
CA ASP A 83 -23.04 16.57 27.14
C ASP A 83 -22.81 18.08 27.03
N PHE A 84 -22.00 18.47 26.06
CA PHE A 84 -21.73 19.86 25.69
C PHE A 84 -21.14 19.92 24.27
N ASP A 85 -21.14 21.11 23.68
CA ASP A 85 -20.52 21.39 22.40
C ASP A 85 -19.01 21.61 22.54
N GLY A 86 -18.21 20.95 21.71
CA GLY A 86 -16.75 21.03 21.75
C GLY A 86 -16.07 19.68 21.99
N LEU A 87 -14.82 19.71 22.45
CA LEU A 87 -13.98 18.54 22.65
C LEU A 87 -14.30 17.81 23.95
N GLY A 88 -14.51 16.49 23.90
CA GLY A 88 -14.77 15.66 25.07
C GLY A 88 -13.53 15.43 25.95
N PHE A 89 -12.64 14.55 25.50
CA PHE A 89 -11.38 14.22 26.19
C PHE A 89 -10.19 14.67 25.35
N LEU A 90 -9.20 15.32 25.99
CA LEU A 90 -7.93 15.70 25.40
C LEU A 90 -6.78 14.93 26.07
N PHE A 91 -6.25 13.91 25.41
CA PHE A 91 -5.04 13.21 25.83
C PHE A 91 -3.82 14.00 25.36
N SER A 92 -3.33 14.90 26.22
CA SER A 92 -2.27 15.85 25.88
C SER A 92 -0.86 15.39 26.27
N GLY A 93 -0.75 14.48 27.24
CA GLY A 93 0.53 14.01 27.72
C GLY A 93 0.95 12.63 27.19
N PRO A 94 2.26 12.35 27.13
CA PRO A 94 2.77 11.08 26.66
C PRO A 94 2.40 9.90 27.57
N GLU A 95 2.42 8.69 27.02
CA GLU A 95 2.22 7.44 27.79
C GLU A 95 0.85 7.37 28.52
N SER A 96 -0.13 8.16 28.06
CA SER A 96 -1.52 8.08 28.50
C SER A 96 -2.29 7.07 27.66
N GLY A 97 -3.49 6.67 28.08
CA GLY A 97 -4.24 5.68 27.33
C GLY A 97 -5.60 5.34 27.89
N THR A 98 -6.24 4.39 27.23
CA THR A 98 -7.53 3.84 27.64
C THR A 98 -7.67 2.39 27.19
N ASP A 99 -8.24 1.51 28.00
CA ASP A 99 -8.52 0.12 27.60
C ASP A 99 -9.92 -0.31 28.04
N GLY A 100 -10.78 -0.67 27.09
CA GLY A 100 -12.13 -1.16 27.36
C GLY A 100 -13.12 -0.06 27.74
N VAL A 101 -12.84 1.19 27.40
CA VAL A 101 -13.73 2.33 27.69
C VAL A 101 -14.49 2.76 26.42
N GLN A 102 -15.76 3.11 26.60
CA GLN A 102 -16.57 3.78 25.60
C GLN A 102 -16.59 5.30 25.84
N TYR A 103 -16.47 6.08 24.77
CA TYR A 103 -16.67 7.52 24.76
C TYR A 103 -17.89 7.82 23.89
N ASP A 104 -18.96 8.31 24.48
CA ASP A 104 -20.22 8.60 23.79
C ASP A 104 -20.59 10.08 23.92
N SER A 105 -21.48 10.54 23.04
CA SER A 105 -22.03 11.89 23.06
C SER A 105 -23.54 11.87 23.19
N VAL A 106 -24.10 12.85 23.91
CA VAL A 106 -25.53 13.14 23.83
C VAL A 106 -25.86 13.61 22.40
N ALA A 107 -26.96 13.09 21.84
CA ALA A 107 -27.38 13.43 20.49
C ALA A 107 -27.54 14.96 20.31
N GLY A 108 -27.04 15.47 19.19
CA GLY A 108 -27.10 16.90 18.84
C GLY A 108 -25.94 17.75 19.35
N ARG A 109 -25.00 17.18 20.14
CA ARG A 109 -23.77 17.88 20.54
C ARG A 109 -22.73 17.88 19.44
N THR A 110 -22.08 19.01 19.22
CA THR A 110 -21.01 19.21 18.23
C THR A 110 -19.62 18.94 18.80
N GLY A 111 -18.61 18.84 17.93
CA GLY A 111 -17.21 18.63 18.31
C GLY A 111 -16.83 17.17 18.56
N ASP A 112 -15.55 16.95 18.83
CA ASP A 112 -14.95 15.61 18.90
C ASP A 112 -15.16 14.95 20.27
N ASN A 113 -15.23 13.61 20.30
CA ASN A 113 -15.29 12.88 21.58
C ASN A 113 -13.90 12.74 22.21
N VAL A 114 -12.92 12.29 21.44
CA VAL A 114 -11.56 12.05 21.93
C VAL A 114 -10.56 12.68 20.97
N GLN A 115 -9.67 13.52 21.51
CA GLN A 115 -8.51 14.05 20.82
C GLN A 115 -7.23 13.60 21.52
N VAL A 116 -6.22 13.23 20.72
CA VAL A 116 -4.91 12.79 21.20
C VAL A 116 -3.85 13.68 20.56
N THR A 117 -3.22 14.52 21.39
CA THR A 117 -2.05 15.30 20.97
C THR A 117 -0.76 14.73 21.56
N GLY A 118 -0.83 13.98 22.66
CA GLY A 118 0.33 13.34 23.28
C GLY A 118 0.94 12.18 22.49
N SER A 119 2.25 11.95 22.63
CA SER A 119 2.94 10.79 22.04
C SER A 119 2.68 9.48 22.80
N ARG A 120 2.88 8.32 22.16
CA ARG A 120 2.84 7.00 22.81
C ARG A 120 1.50 6.71 23.50
N TRP A 121 0.42 7.26 22.96
CA TRP A 121 -0.93 6.98 23.43
C TRP A 121 -1.32 5.55 23.06
N GLN A 122 -1.97 4.84 23.97
CA GLN A 122 -2.36 3.44 23.76
C GLN A 122 -3.85 3.22 23.99
N ALA A 123 -4.49 2.53 23.05
CA ALA A 123 -5.88 2.14 23.13
C ALA A 123 -6.11 0.71 22.61
N PRO A 124 -5.76 -0.34 23.39
CA PRO A 124 -5.97 -1.73 22.97
C PRO A 124 -7.41 -2.04 22.56
N ARG A 125 -8.38 -1.49 23.30
CA ARG A 125 -9.81 -1.62 23.04
C ARG A 125 -10.46 -0.28 23.32
N ILE A 126 -11.10 0.33 22.33
CA ILE A 126 -11.80 1.59 22.50
C ILE A 126 -13.07 1.60 21.64
N CYS A 127 -14.15 2.12 22.20
CA CYS A 127 -15.37 2.42 21.45
C CYS A 127 -15.65 3.92 21.53
N VAL A 128 -15.92 4.56 20.40
CA VAL A 128 -16.25 5.98 20.36
C VAL A 128 -17.47 6.20 19.49
N THR A 129 -18.50 6.87 20.02
CA THR A 129 -19.81 6.92 19.37
C THR A 129 -20.45 8.30 19.39
N ASN A 130 -21.20 8.59 18.32
CA ASN A 130 -22.14 9.70 18.21
C ASN A 130 -21.53 11.12 18.40
N ALA A 131 -20.23 11.32 18.18
CA ALA A 131 -19.65 12.66 18.19
C ALA A 131 -20.28 13.51 17.07
N GLY A 132 -20.63 14.77 17.34
CA GLY A 132 -21.07 15.67 16.26
C GLY A 132 -19.93 16.10 15.32
N GLY A 133 -18.68 16.00 15.78
CA GLY A 133 -17.47 16.10 14.96
C GLY A 133 -16.90 14.71 14.67
N ASN A 134 -15.62 14.53 14.97
CA ASN A 134 -14.92 13.25 14.84
C ASN A 134 -15.09 12.41 16.11
N ASN A 135 -15.20 11.10 15.95
CA ASN A 135 -15.20 10.21 17.10
C ASN A 135 -13.81 10.19 17.77
N LEU A 136 -12.78 9.78 17.03
CA LEU A 136 -11.40 9.78 17.49
C LEU A 136 -10.53 10.65 16.57
N PHE A 137 -9.89 11.67 17.14
CA PHE A 137 -8.95 12.54 16.45
C PHE A 137 -7.53 12.39 17.02
N ILE A 138 -6.59 11.92 16.22
CA ILE A 138 -5.16 11.93 16.53
C ILE A 138 -4.50 13.12 15.84
N GLY A 139 -3.96 14.03 16.64
CA GLY A 139 -3.39 15.30 16.21
C GLY A 139 -4.12 16.50 16.80
N ALA A 140 -3.82 17.69 16.26
CA ALA A 140 -4.25 18.95 16.83
C ALA A 140 -4.89 19.87 15.77
N HIS A 141 -5.79 20.74 16.24
CA HIS A 141 -6.24 21.92 15.51
C HIS A 141 -5.36 23.10 15.96
N GLU A 142 -4.16 23.21 15.42
CA GLU A 142 -3.25 24.31 15.75
C GLU A 142 -3.18 25.31 14.60
N SER A 143 -3.34 26.59 14.92
CA SER A 143 -2.98 27.67 14.00
C SER A 143 -1.48 27.92 14.10
N GLY A 144 -0.71 27.53 13.08
CA GLY A 144 0.73 27.81 12.97
C GLY A 144 1.60 26.56 12.87
N PRO A 145 2.93 26.70 13.06
CA PRO A 145 3.85 25.58 13.08
C PRO A 145 3.44 24.59 14.16
N PRO A 146 3.57 23.29 13.88
CA PRO A 146 2.97 22.28 14.72
C PRO A 146 3.79 22.18 16.02
N THR A 147 3.18 22.44 17.18
CA THR A 147 3.88 22.50 18.47
C THR A 147 3.90 21.16 19.19
N ILE A 148 2.99 20.26 18.84
CA ILE A 148 2.84 18.95 19.47
C ILE A 148 2.98 17.85 18.42
N ASN A 149 3.74 16.80 18.74
CA ASN A 149 3.95 15.63 17.89
C ASN A 149 3.22 14.40 18.48
N ALA A 150 2.05 14.08 17.92
CA ALA A 150 1.27 12.90 18.23
C ALA A 150 1.86 11.67 17.51
N ASN A 151 3.00 11.17 18.00
CA ASN A 151 3.68 10.02 17.42
C ASN A 151 3.58 8.74 18.26
N LEU A 152 3.84 7.59 17.62
CA LEU A 152 3.91 6.27 18.27
C LEU A 152 2.63 5.88 19.02
N TRP A 153 1.47 6.36 18.55
CA TRP A 153 0.19 5.91 19.09
C TRP A 153 -0.11 4.48 18.62
N TRP A 154 -0.79 3.69 19.46
CA TRP A 154 -1.22 2.34 19.11
C TRP A 154 -2.68 2.13 19.48
N ILE A 155 -3.46 1.59 18.54
CA ILE A 155 -4.86 1.27 18.72
C ILE A 155 -5.07 -0.19 18.29
N GLY A 156 -5.57 -1.03 19.19
CA GLY A 156 -5.78 -2.45 18.89
C GLY A 156 -7.10 -2.71 18.16
N ARG A 157 -8.20 -2.34 18.82
CA ARG A 157 -9.58 -2.54 18.34
C ARG A 157 -10.39 -1.28 18.55
N LEU A 158 -10.59 -0.52 17.48
CA LEU A 158 -11.45 0.65 17.46
C LEU A 158 -12.85 0.29 16.97
N HIS A 159 -13.87 0.61 17.76
CA HIS A 159 -15.26 0.66 17.30
C HIS A 159 -15.66 2.14 17.19
N SER A 160 -15.99 2.61 16.00
CA SER A 160 -16.36 4.00 15.76
C SER A 160 -17.66 4.10 14.98
N TYR A 161 -18.68 4.68 15.60
CA TYR A 161 -20.02 4.75 15.02
C TYR A 161 -20.65 6.13 15.11
N GLY A 162 -21.35 6.55 14.05
CA GLY A 162 -22.25 7.70 14.12
C GLY A 162 -21.56 9.07 14.26
N ALA A 163 -20.28 9.21 13.89
CA ALA A 163 -19.62 10.51 13.89
C ALA A 163 -20.21 11.45 12.82
N GLY A 164 -20.39 12.73 13.14
CA GLY A 164 -20.82 13.74 12.17
C GLY A 164 -19.75 14.08 11.13
N ALA A 165 -18.47 13.85 11.45
CA ALA A 165 -17.32 13.95 10.55
C ALA A 165 -16.65 12.56 10.41
N ALA A 166 -15.37 12.40 10.75
CA ALA A 166 -14.71 11.10 10.58
C ALA A 166 -14.88 10.17 11.80
N GLY A 167 -15.00 8.86 11.53
CA GLY A 167 -14.91 7.84 12.56
C GLY A 167 -13.52 7.81 13.22
N LEU A 168 -12.47 7.90 12.41
CA LEU A 168 -11.09 8.14 12.82
C LEU A 168 -10.49 9.24 11.95
N LEU A 169 -10.00 10.31 12.57
CA LEU A 169 -9.17 11.33 11.94
C LEU A 169 -7.75 11.21 12.47
N VAL A 170 -6.75 11.10 11.60
CA VAL A 170 -5.35 11.32 11.94
C VAL A 170 -4.88 12.47 11.08
N ASP A 171 -4.62 13.61 11.68
CA ASP A 171 -4.30 14.82 10.92
C ASP A 171 -3.58 15.85 11.78
N HIS A 172 -2.66 16.57 11.16
CA HIS A 172 -2.16 17.81 11.72
C HIS A 172 -2.73 18.97 10.92
N ILE A 173 -3.91 19.45 11.33
CA ILE A 173 -4.64 20.50 10.60
C ILE A 173 -3.98 21.85 10.88
N ASN A 174 -3.09 22.25 9.97
CA ASN A 174 -2.60 23.63 9.89
C ASN A 174 -3.63 24.46 9.09
N VAL A 175 -4.42 25.29 9.76
CA VAL A 175 -5.30 26.28 9.09
C VAL A 175 -4.49 27.58 8.88
N PRO A 176 -4.51 28.33 7.75
CA PRO A 176 -4.95 28.07 6.37
C PRO A 176 -3.86 28.44 5.33
N ASN A 177 -2.57 28.28 5.62
CA ASN A 177 -1.58 28.39 4.54
C ASN A 177 -1.46 26.99 3.95
N PRO A 178 -1.99 26.71 2.73
CA PRO A 178 -1.51 25.56 1.98
C PRO A 178 0.01 25.74 1.99
N PRO A 179 0.74 24.85 2.68
CA PRO A 179 2.15 25.09 2.88
C PRO A 179 2.72 25.18 1.46
N GLU A 180 3.44 26.27 1.19
CA GLU A 180 3.93 26.63 -0.13
C GLU A 180 4.38 25.35 -0.87
N GLU A 181 4.04 25.21 -2.15
CA GLU A 181 4.24 24.03 -3.02
C GLU A 181 5.65 23.38 -2.95
N ASN A 182 6.58 24.03 -2.25
CA ASN A 182 7.91 23.55 -1.92
C ASN A 182 7.87 22.48 -0.81
N TYR A 183 7.80 21.23 -1.28
CA TYR A 183 8.18 20.04 -0.53
C TYR A 183 9.59 20.19 0.09
N PRO A 184 9.85 19.78 1.34
CA PRO A 184 8.97 19.05 2.26
C PRO A 184 8.13 19.96 3.18
N LEU A 185 6.86 19.61 3.35
CA LEU A 185 5.86 20.30 4.16
C LEU A 185 6.08 20.07 5.65
N GLY A 186 7.13 20.69 6.19
CA GLY A 186 7.47 20.61 7.61
C GLY A 186 7.61 19.17 8.14
N LEU A 187 7.83 19.06 9.44
CA LEU A 187 7.76 17.76 10.11
C LEU A 187 6.28 17.44 10.33
N PRO A 188 5.75 16.33 9.77
CA PRO A 188 4.37 15.92 10.01
C PRO A 188 4.28 15.46 11.45
N ASN A 189 3.41 16.10 12.22
CA ASN A 189 3.33 15.94 13.66
C ASN A 189 2.32 14.87 14.10
N CYS A 190 1.88 14.03 13.16
CA CYS A 190 1.06 12.84 13.40
C CYS A 190 1.70 11.69 12.62
N ASN A 191 2.51 10.87 13.29
CA ASN A 191 3.38 9.92 12.61
C ASN A 191 3.64 8.63 13.38
N ALA A 192 4.12 7.60 12.65
CA ALA A 192 4.57 6.34 13.20
C ALA A 192 3.54 5.65 14.12
N GLY A 193 2.25 5.84 13.83
CA GLY A 193 1.17 5.20 14.56
C GLY A 193 0.77 3.85 14.00
N THR A 194 0.09 3.05 14.82
CA THR A 194 -0.42 1.74 14.40
C THR A 194 -1.85 1.52 14.85
N LEU A 195 -2.70 1.12 13.91
CA LEU A 195 -4.06 0.66 14.15
C LEU A 195 -4.17 -0.78 13.66
N ASP A 196 -4.45 -1.74 14.54
CA ASP A 196 -4.47 -3.16 14.18
C ASP A 196 -5.79 -3.59 13.52
N SER A 197 -6.92 -3.07 14.02
CA SER A 197 -8.27 -3.33 13.51
C SER A 197 -9.25 -2.24 13.89
N ALA A 198 -10.21 -1.95 13.00
CA ALA A 198 -11.28 -1.01 13.28
C ALA A 198 -12.60 -1.40 12.60
N ASP A 199 -13.69 -1.10 13.28
CA ASP A 199 -15.05 -1.11 12.75
C ASP A 199 -15.58 0.33 12.73
N LEU A 200 -15.78 0.88 11.53
CA LEU A 200 -15.96 2.31 11.24
C LEU A 200 -17.26 2.50 10.43
N ARG A 201 -18.41 2.58 11.12
CA ARG A 201 -19.73 2.58 10.46
C ARG A 201 -20.57 3.81 10.72
N ASP A 202 -21.41 4.16 9.76
CA ASP A 202 -22.38 5.25 9.86
C ASP A 202 -21.76 6.60 10.28
N ASN A 203 -20.50 6.85 9.93
CA ASN A 203 -19.82 8.12 10.15
C ASN A 203 -19.98 9.02 8.92
N GLY A 204 -19.45 10.24 8.93
CA GLY A 204 -19.18 11.01 7.71
C GLY A 204 -18.17 10.25 6.83
N ASP A 205 -16.89 10.30 7.18
CA ASP A 205 -15.86 9.40 6.61
C ASP A 205 -15.60 8.23 7.58
N GLY A 206 -15.34 7.03 7.06
CA GLY A 206 -14.92 5.90 7.92
C GLY A 206 -13.61 6.21 8.64
N TRP A 207 -12.55 6.47 7.87
CA TRP A 207 -11.28 6.97 8.36
C TRP A 207 -10.69 8.02 7.43
N LYS A 208 -9.87 8.93 7.97
CA LYS A 208 -9.20 9.98 7.23
C LYS A 208 -7.78 10.20 7.76
N LEU A 209 -6.81 10.13 6.85
CA LEU A 209 -5.42 10.52 7.09
C LEU A 209 -5.15 11.82 6.36
N GLY A 210 -4.95 12.94 7.07
CA GLY A 210 -4.56 14.22 6.48
C GLY A 210 -3.04 14.37 6.37
N ASN A 211 -2.48 15.48 6.85
CA ASN A 211 -1.04 15.72 6.87
C ASN A 211 -0.33 14.81 7.89
N THR A 212 -0.03 13.58 7.47
CA THR A 212 0.50 12.51 8.30
C THR A 212 1.61 11.74 7.57
N ILE A 213 2.43 11.00 8.31
CA ILE A 213 3.43 10.10 7.72
C ILE A 213 3.60 8.78 8.49
N ASP A 214 3.97 7.71 7.79
CA ASP A 214 4.45 6.46 8.40
C ASP A 214 3.44 5.75 9.32
N ASN A 215 2.13 5.92 9.12
CA ASN A 215 1.14 5.19 9.90
C ASN A 215 0.81 3.84 9.25
N ASP A 216 0.62 2.79 10.06
CA ASP A 216 0.18 1.45 9.63
C ASP A 216 -1.24 1.19 10.15
N LEU A 217 -2.19 1.03 9.23
CA LEU A 217 -3.60 0.76 9.54
C LEU A 217 -4.02 -0.59 8.95
N GLY A 218 -4.42 -1.53 9.81
CA GLY A 218 -4.85 -2.86 9.44
C GLY A 218 -6.33 -3.12 9.69
N HIS A 219 -6.90 -4.05 8.91
CA HIS A 219 -8.23 -4.65 9.12
C HIS A 219 -9.34 -3.62 9.37
N LEU A 220 -9.41 -2.62 8.49
CA LEU A 220 -10.42 -1.55 8.58
C LEU A 220 -11.71 -2.00 7.91
N VAL A 221 -12.80 -2.04 8.65
CA VAL A 221 -14.15 -2.25 8.12
C VAL A 221 -14.85 -0.91 8.08
N SER A 222 -15.16 -0.39 6.90
CA SER A 222 -15.79 0.92 6.74
C SER A 222 -17.09 0.80 5.96
N GLN A 223 -18.22 0.90 6.66
CA GLN A 223 -19.54 0.60 6.08
C GLN A 223 -20.59 1.67 6.38
N GLY A 224 -21.42 1.98 5.38
CA GLY A 224 -22.58 2.86 5.57
C GLY A 224 -22.20 4.31 5.90
N ASN A 225 -20.97 4.74 5.60
CA ASN A 225 -20.54 6.09 5.89
C ASN A 225 -21.19 7.08 4.90
N ALA A 226 -21.54 8.28 5.37
CA ALA A 226 -22.23 9.30 4.60
C ALA A 226 -21.36 9.91 3.48
N ASP A 227 -20.05 9.81 3.61
CA ASP A 227 -19.05 10.18 2.62
C ASP A 227 -18.26 8.94 2.17
N TYR A 228 -16.95 8.88 2.40
CA TYR A 228 -16.09 7.81 1.91
C TYR A 228 -15.80 6.74 2.97
N GLY A 229 -15.49 5.51 2.53
CA GLY A 229 -14.96 4.48 3.42
C GLY A 229 -13.59 4.85 4.00
N GLY A 230 -12.71 5.42 3.18
CA GLY A 230 -11.38 5.88 3.59
C GLY A 230 -10.87 7.06 2.78
N VAL A 231 -10.19 7.99 3.44
CA VAL A 231 -9.65 9.20 2.79
C VAL A 231 -8.17 9.37 3.09
N LEU A 232 -7.36 9.47 2.03
CA LEU A 232 -6.04 10.07 2.09
C LEU A 232 -6.19 11.54 1.68
N GLY A 233 -6.21 12.41 2.68
CA GLY A 233 -6.20 13.85 2.50
C GLY A 233 -4.88 14.34 1.89
N SER A 234 -4.88 15.61 1.46
CA SER A 234 -3.68 16.23 0.91
C SER A 234 -2.50 16.07 1.86
N TYR A 235 -1.35 15.72 1.29
CA TYR A 235 -0.07 15.57 2.00
C TYR A 235 0.05 14.37 2.94
N ALA A 236 -0.94 13.49 3.00
CA ALA A 236 -0.78 12.15 3.55
C ALA A 236 0.34 11.45 2.79
N ARG A 237 1.37 10.98 3.50
CA ARG A 237 2.52 10.35 2.85
C ARG A 237 3.05 9.11 3.53
N ASN A 238 3.54 8.16 2.75
CA ASN A 238 4.14 6.91 3.24
C ASN A 238 3.28 6.15 4.26
N ASN A 239 1.95 6.33 4.24
CA ASN A 239 1.05 5.54 5.08
C ASN A 239 0.83 4.17 4.46
N PHE A 240 0.61 3.16 5.30
CA PHE A 240 0.34 1.80 4.91
C PHE A 240 -1.03 1.38 5.41
N VAL A 241 -1.95 1.09 4.49
CA VAL A 241 -3.28 0.58 4.82
C VAL A 241 -3.41 -0.83 4.30
N ARG A 242 -3.79 -1.79 5.15
CA ARG A 242 -3.86 -3.20 4.80
C ARG A 242 -5.18 -3.84 5.19
N LYS A 243 -5.73 -4.64 4.26
CA LYS A 243 -6.98 -5.40 4.44
C LYS A 243 -8.17 -4.49 4.80
N SER A 244 -8.29 -3.35 4.12
CA SER A 244 -9.47 -2.50 4.28
C SER A 244 -10.63 -3.08 3.47
N TYR A 245 -11.77 -3.24 4.13
CA TYR A 245 -13.06 -3.62 3.58
C TYR A 245 -13.98 -2.40 3.60
N THR A 246 -14.58 -2.08 2.46
CA THR A 246 -15.50 -0.93 2.31
C THR A 246 -16.81 -1.39 1.72
N GLU A 247 -17.94 -0.91 2.26
CA GLU A 247 -19.27 -1.30 1.76
C GLU A 247 -20.31 -0.20 1.98
N GLY A 248 -21.05 0.16 0.93
CA GLY A 248 -22.22 1.02 1.05
C GLY A 248 -21.93 2.43 1.56
N ASN A 249 -20.74 2.96 1.30
CA ASN A 249 -20.37 4.35 1.61
C ASN A 249 -20.88 5.27 0.49
N ALA A 250 -21.55 6.37 0.83
CA ALA A 250 -22.36 7.10 -0.16
C ALA A 250 -21.54 7.85 -1.22
N ALA A 251 -20.33 8.32 -0.88
CA ALA A 251 -19.44 8.99 -1.82
C ALA A 251 -18.45 8.04 -2.55
N GLY A 252 -18.27 6.82 -2.02
CA GLY A 252 -17.42 5.79 -2.60
C GLY A 252 -16.57 5.04 -1.58
N ASP A 253 -15.81 4.04 -2.06
CA ASP A 253 -14.95 3.24 -1.20
C ASP A 253 -13.82 4.06 -0.59
N GLY A 254 -13.23 4.95 -1.36
CA GLY A 254 -12.24 5.88 -0.84
C GLY A 254 -11.77 6.95 -1.80
N LYS A 255 -10.99 7.89 -1.27
CA LYS A 255 -10.48 9.03 -2.01
C LYS A 255 -9.03 9.32 -1.66
N ILE A 256 -8.22 9.54 -2.68
CA ILE A 256 -6.85 10.06 -2.57
C ILE A 256 -6.87 11.49 -3.12
N HIS A 257 -6.63 12.47 -2.25
CA HIS A 257 -6.61 13.88 -2.63
C HIS A 257 -5.32 14.27 -3.34
N GLU A 258 -5.35 15.44 -3.99
CA GLU A 258 -4.17 16.07 -4.57
C GLU A 258 -3.03 16.17 -3.55
N HIS A 259 -1.80 15.87 -3.99
CA HIS A 259 -0.56 15.87 -3.21
C HIS A 259 -0.43 14.79 -2.12
N ALA A 260 -1.41 13.89 -1.93
CA ALA A 260 -1.14 12.67 -1.17
C ALA A 260 -0.16 11.81 -1.97
N ALA A 261 0.92 11.29 -1.34
CA ALA A 261 2.00 10.65 -2.08
C ALA A 261 2.63 9.47 -1.34
N GLN A 262 3.16 8.48 -2.07
CA GLN A 262 3.91 7.36 -1.48
C GLN A 262 3.08 6.48 -0.53
N ASN A 263 1.75 6.60 -0.52
CA ASN A 263 0.90 5.76 0.31
C ASN A 263 0.72 4.39 -0.34
N ARG A 264 0.53 3.36 0.47
CA ARG A 264 0.35 1.98 0.04
C ARG A 264 -0.94 1.43 0.62
N LEU A 265 -1.88 1.05 -0.23
CA LEU A 265 -3.23 0.64 0.14
C LEU A 265 -3.49 -0.75 -0.41
N PHE A 266 -3.81 -1.69 0.48
CA PHE A 266 -4.23 -3.05 0.14
C PHE A 266 -5.69 -3.22 0.55
N VAL A 267 -6.59 -3.06 -0.41
CA VAL A 267 -8.03 -3.05 -0.20
C VAL A 267 -8.62 -4.40 -0.60
N SER A 268 -9.23 -5.07 0.36
CA SER A 268 -9.86 -6.37 0.15
C SER A 268 -11.34 -6.16 -0.18
N ARG A 269 -11.65 -6.24 -1.48
CA ARG A 269 -13.01 -6.41 -2.02
C ARG A 269 -13.94 -5.21 -1.83
N ALA A 270 -14.21 -4.50 -2.92
CA ALA A 270 -15.40 -3.66 -3.06
C ALA A 270 -16.60 -4.58 -3.36
N VAL A 271 -17.63 -4.58 -2.50
CA VAL A 271 -18.93 -5.10 -2.93
C VAL A 271 -19.51 -4.07 -3.92
N THR A 272 -20.09 -4.56 -5.02
CA THR A 272 -20.43 -3.88 -6.30
C THR A 272 -21.33 -2.63 -6.25
N LEU A 273 -21.51 -2.00 -5.09
CA LEU A 273 -22.47 -0.91 -4.89
C LEU A 273 -21.82 0.49 -4.81
N SER A 274 -20.52 0.59 -4.56
CA SER A 274 -19.83 1.88 -4.45
C SER A 274 -19.02 2.20 -5.72
N PRO A 275 -18.92 3.48 -6.14
CA PRO A 275 -17.79 3.90 -6.95
C PRO A 275 -16.52 3.62 -6.14
N GLY A 276 -15.52 2.97 -6.75
CA GLY A 276 -14.34 2.48 -6.04
C GLY A 276 -13.45 3.58 -5.45
N TRP A 277 -12.13 3.39 -5.52
CA TRP A 277 -11.19 4.44 -5.11
C TRP A 277 -10.99 5.47 -6.21
N ALA A 278 -11.14 6.76 -5.87
CA ALA A 278 -10.78 7.86 -6.76
C ALA A 278 -9.39 8.41 -6.42
N ASP A 279 -8.49 8.46 -7.39
CA ASP A 279 -7.15 9.02 -7.24
C ASP A 279 -7.02 10.39 -7.93
N GLY A 280 -7.07 11.44 -7.12
CA GLY A 280 -6.86 12.82 -7.55
C GLY A 280 -5.43 13.32 -7.35
N SER A 281 -4.46 12.44 -7.03
CA SER A 281 -3.12 12.86 -6.60
C SER A 281 -2.22 13.44 -7.72
N GLY A 282 -2.59 13.28 -8.99
CA GLY A 282 -1.94 13.97 -10.11
C GLY A 282 -0.49 13.53 -10.41
N ASN A 283 -0.19 12.22 -10.37
CA ASN A 283 1.13 11.57 -10.54
C ASN A 283 1.95 11.34 -9.26
N ALA A 284 1.32 11.36 -8.08
CA ALA A 284 2.03 10.97 -6.88
C ALA A 284 2.24 9.44 -6.82
N SER A 285 3.34 8.98 -6.21
CA SER A 285 3.73 7.56 -6.16
C SER A 285 2.88 6.72 -5.20
N ASN A 286 1.56 6.88 -5.20
CA ASN A 286 0.65 6.03 -4.43
C ASN A 286 0.54 4.65 -5.09
N GLN A 287 0.42 3.62 -4.27
CA GLN A 287 0.20 2.24 -4.72
C GLN A 287 -1.13 1.77 -4.15
N LEU A 288 -2.10 1.53 -5.02
CA LEU A 288 -3.38 0.94 -4.67
C LEU A 288 -3.44 -0.48 -5.23
N HIS A 289 -3.51 -1.46 -4.33
CA HIS A 289 -3.64 -2.86 -4.64
C HIS A 289 -5.01 -3.35 -4.16
N GLY A 290 -5.88 -3.73 -5.09
CA GLY A 290 -7.21 -4.20 -4.76
C GLY A 290 -7.83 -4.99 -5.90
N HIS A 291 -8.72 -5.91 -5.55
CA HIS A 291 -9.51 -6.65 -6.53
C HIS A 291 -10.84 -5.92 -6.71
N ASN A 292 -10.91 -5.05 -7.71
CA ASN A 292 -12.14 -4.34 -8.04
C ASN A 292 -12.58 -4.75 -9.46
N SER A 293 -13.71 -5.43 -9.56
CA SER A 293 -14.25 -5.93 -10.83
C SER A 293 -14.90 -4.85 -11.70
N SER A 294 -14.71 -3.56 -11.37
CA SER A 294 -15.37 -2.44 -12.05
C SER A 294 -14.54 -1.15 -12.16
N ILE A 295 -13.21 -1.23 -12.29
CA ILE A 295 -12.39 -0.03 -12.55
C ILE A 295 -12.43 0.30 -14.04
N GLY A 296 -13.21 1.33 -14.40
CA GLY A 296 -13.30 1.89 -15.76
C GLY A 296 -12.18 2.88 -16.12
N GLU A 297 -11.11 2.97 -15.32
CA GLU A 297 -10.02 3.92 -15.56
C GLU A 297 -8.69 3.20 -15.81
N THR A 298 -8.10 3.53 -16.96
CA THR A 298 -6.78 3.11 -17.46
C THR A 298 -5.64 3.79 -16.69
N GLY A 299 -5.57 3.58 -15.37
CA GLY A 299 -4.35 3.82 -14.60
C GLY A 299 -3.42 2.63 -14.69
N ASN A 300 -2.11 2.85 -14.81
CA ASN A 300 -1.09 1.79 -14.72
C ASN A 300 -1.10 1.21 -13.30
N PHE A 301 -1.98 0.25 -13.04
CA PHE A 301 -1.92 -0.55 -11.82
C PHE A 301 -0.91 -1.67 -12.05
N ASP A 302 0.18 -1.63 -11.30
CA ASP A 302 1.13 -2.74 -11.21
C ASP A 302 0.45 -3.85 -10.40
N THR A 303 -0.49 -4.56 -11.04
CA THR A 303 -1.17 -5.72 -10.45
C THR A 303 -0.19 -6.88 -10.43
N VAL A 304 0.84 -6.80 -9.57
CA VAL A 304 1.68 -7.93 -9.24
C VAL A 304 0.84 -8.84 -8.34
N PRO A 305 0.49 -10.07 -8.75
CA PRO A 305 -0.20 -11.00 -7.87
C PRO A 305 0.74 -11.35 -6.71
N TRP A 306 0.46 -10.83 -5.52
CA TRP A 306 1.24 -11.15 -4.33
C TRP A 306 0.63 -12.35 -3.61
N TYR A 307 1.46 -13.39 -3.47
CA TYR A 307 1.33 -14.43 -2.48
C TYR A 307 1.84 -13.90 -1.13
N TRP A 308 1.25 -14.33 -0.02
CA TRP A 308 1.63 -13.86 1.32
C TRP A 308 3.08 -14.29 1.63
N PRO A 309 3.90 -13.52 2.39
CA PRO A 309 5.23 -13.95 2.82
C PRO A 309 5.30 -15.34 3.49
N GLU A 310 4.21 -15.78 4.12
CA GLU A 310 4.08 -17.12 4.70
C GLU A 310 4.04 -18.23 3.62
N ASP A 311 3.52 -17.91 2.42
CA ASP A 311 3.52 -18.79 1.24
C ASP A 311 4.89 -18.80 0.54
N LEU A 312 5.70 -17.74 0.69
CA LEU A 312 7.05 -17.64 0.12
C LEU A 312 8.04 -18.61 0.79
N ASN A 313 7.84 -18.95 2.07
CA ASN A 313 8.64 -19.98 2.74
C ASN A 313 8.38 -21.39 2.21
N GLN A 314 7.25 -21.65 1.54
CA GLN A 314 7.03 -22.91 0.83
C GLN A 314 7.75 -22.96 -0.53
N LEU A 315 8.20 -21.81 -1.05
CA LEU A 315 8.94 -21.71 -2.33
C LEU A 315 10.46 -21.66 -2.14
N ALA A 316 10.96 -21.38 -0.94
CA ALA A 316 12.38 -21.22 -0.62
C ALA A 316 13.21 -22.53 -0.62
N GLY A 317 12.59 -23.69 -0.88
CA GLY A 317 13.28 -24.99 -0.98
C GLY A 317 13.93 -25.30 -2.34
N ARG A 318 14.10 -24.32 -3.24
CA ARG A 318 14.72 -24.54 -4.56
C ARG A 318 15.86 -23.55 -4.79
N ASP A 319 17.07 -24.09 -4.86
CA ASP A 319 18.31 -23.37 -5.16
C ASP A 319 18.18 -22.53 -6.45
N SER A 320 18.74 -21.32 -6.39
CA SER A 320 18.76 -20.23 -7.40
C SER A 320 17.56 -19.26 -7.41
N VAL A 321 17.72 -18.15 -6.69
CA VAL A 321 16.91 -16.94 -6.87
C VAL A 321 17.38 -16.23 -8.14
N ALA A 322 16.89 -16.70 -9.29
CA ALA A 322 16.68 -15.80 -10.41
C ALA A 322 15.50 -14.91 -10.03
N LEU A 323 15.66 -13.58 -10.12
CA LEU A 323 14.54 -12.64 -10.15
C LEU A 323 13.66 -13.01 -11.35
N ARG A 324 12.72 -13.92 -11.14
CA ARG A 324 11.71 -14.31 -12.13
C ARG A 324 10.59 -13.30 -12.01
N GLN A 325 10.64 -12.26 -12.82
CA GLN A 325 9.48 -11.43 -13.06
C GLN A 325 8.46 -12.30 -13.81
N TYR A 326 7.54 -12.92 -13.07
CA TYR A 326 6.37 -13.58 -13.65
C TYR A 326 5.40 -12.48 -14.07
N VAL A 327 5.58 -11.95 -15.29
CA VAL A 327 4.51 -11.15 -15.90
C VAL A 327 3.46 -12.14 -16.37
N GLY A 328 2.45 -12.38 -15.54
CA GLY A 328 1.25 -13.13 -15.91
C GLY A 328 0.41 -12.31 -16.88
N ILE A 329 0.89 -12.15 -18.12
CA ILE A 329 0.14 -11.47 -19.16
C ILE A 329 -0.93 -12.44 -19.67
N ASN A 330 -2.12 -12.41 -19.06
CA ASN A 330 -3.30 -13.07 -19.61
C ASN A 330 -4.00 -12.11 -20.60
N LEU A 331 -3.23 -11.59 -21.54
CA LEU A 331 -3.77 -10.82 -22.65
C LEU A 331 -3.92 -11.79 -23.82
N ILE A 332 -5.07 -11.72 -24.49
CA ILE A 332 -5.23 -12.22 -25.85
C ILE A 332 -5.01 -11.00 -26.79
N PRO A 333 -3.78 -10.64 -27.19
CA PRO A 333 -3.60 -9.84 -28.40
C PRO A 333 -2.77 -10.63 -29.42
N SER A 334 -2.97 -10.30 -30.68
CA SER A 334 -2.27 -10.88 -31.82
C SER A 334 -0.77 -10.56 -31.88
N GLU A 335 -0.23 -9.76 -30.96
CA GLU A 335 1.19 -9.41 -30.92
C GLU A 335 1.61 -8.96 -29.51
N LEU A 336 2.74 -9.49 -29.00
CA LEU A 336 3.41 -9.03 -27.79
C LEU A 336 4.66 -8.26 -28.22
N ARG A 337 4.66 -6.93 -28.02
CA ARG A 337 5.88 -6.11 -28.12
C ARG A 337 6.45 -5.87 -26.74
N THR A 338 7.71 -6.25 -26.54
CA THR A 338 8.53 -5.83 -25.41
C THR A 338 9.69 -5.02 -25.96
N ASP A 339 9.62 -3.70 -25.82
CA ASP A 339 10.77 -2.82 -26.04
C ASP A 339 11.64 -2.84 -24.77
N ILE A 340 12.92 -3.15 -24.93
CA ILE A 340 13.89 -3.22 -23.83
C ILE A 340 15.01 -2.23 -24.16
N ASP A 341 14.86 -0.99 -23.71
CA ASP A 341 15.89 0.06 -23.78
C ASP A 341 16.83 -0.02 -22.56
N GLY A 342 17.48 -1.17 -22.40
CA GLY A 342 18.51 -1.36 -21.37
C GLY A 342 19.91 -1.36 -21.99
N THR A 343 20.74 -0.38 -21.65
CA THR A 343 22.19 -0.45 -21.87
C THR A 343 22.74 -1.67 -21.09
N PRO A 344 23.28 -2.72 -21.74
CA PRO A 344 23.75 -3.91 -21.04
C PRO A 344 24.93 -3.53 -20.15
N SER A 345 24.74 -3.48 -18.82
CA SER A 345 25.73 -2.93 -17.91
C SER A 345 26.74 -3.94 -17.36
N THR A 346 26.78 -5.19 -17.85
CA THR A 346 27.82 -6.15 -17.45
C THR A 346 28.29 -7.04 -18.61
N THR A 347 29.59 -7.27 -18.64
CA THR A 347 30.28 -8.21 -19.55
C THR A 347 29.73 -9.62 -19.32
N GLY A 348 29.07 -10.23 -20.30
CA GLY A 348 28.59 -11.61 -20.25
C GLY A 348 27.07 -11.81 -20.16
N SER A 349 26.27 -10.76 -20.30
CA SER A 349 24.81 -10.92 -20.44
C SER A 349 24.48 -11.66 -21.76
N ARG A 350 23.54 -12.61 -21.69
CA ARG A 350 22.98 -13.30 -22.85
C ARG A 350 21.47 -13.14 -22.79
N TRP A 351 20.85 -12.71 -23.88
CA TRP A 351 19.41 -12.70 -23.98
C TRP A 351 18.95 -14.02 -24.59
N THR A 352 17.95 -14.65 -23.98
CA THR A 352 17.43 -15.92 -24.47
C THR A 352 15.93 -15.93 -24.55
N VAL A 353 15.40 -16.25 -25.73
CA VAL A 353 13.98 -16.60 -25.88
C VAL A 353 13.84 -18.08 -25.61
N ALA A 354 13.30 -18.42 -24.45
CA ALA A 354 12.88 -19.77 -24.12
C ALA A 354 11.34 -19.84 -24.22
N THR A 355 10.83 -20.80 -24.99
CA THR A 355 9.40 -21.12 -24.93
C THR A 355 9.22 -22.37 -24.10
N ARG A 356 8.31 -22.34 -23.11
CA ARG A 356 7.98 -23.52 -22.32
C ARG A 356 7.04 -24.42 -23.10
N THR A 357 7.59 -25.39 -23.82
CA THR A 357 6.78 -26.45 -24.44
C THR A 357 6.54 -27.52 -23.38
N THR A 358 5.35 -27.52 -22.77
CA THR A 358 4.81 -28.61 -21.92
C THR A 358 5.76 -29.23 -20.89
N GLY A 359 5.85 -28.61 -19.71
CA GLY A 359 6.14 -29.31 -18.46
C GLY A 359 7.58 -29.71 -18.13
N ILE A 360 8.53 -29.74 -19.09
CA ILE A 360 9.88 -30.26 -18.82
C ILE A 360 10.93 -29.39 -19.53
N GLY A 361 11.66 -28.58 -18.75
CA GLY A 361 12.82 -27.81 -19.20
C GLY A 361 12.54 -26.51 -19.97
N LEU A 362 13.37 -25.50 -19.75
CA LEU A 362 13.50 -24.36 -20.65
C LEU A 362 14.46 -24.80 -21.76
N GLU A 363 13.99 -24.87 -23.00
CA GLU A 363 14.88 -24.94 -24.15
C GLU A 363 15.05 -23.52 -24.71
N ASP A 364 16.28 -23.03 -24.65
CA ASP A 364 16.69 -21.82 -25.34
C ASP A 364 16.51 -22.03 -26.86
N LYS A 365 15.78 -21.13 -27.55
CA LYS A 365 15.51 -21.25 -28.99
C LYS A 365 16.29 -20.27 -29.85
N LEU A 366 16.59 -19.10 -29.30
CA LEU A 366 17.33 -18.02 -29.92
C LEU A 366 18.15 -17.35 -28.82
N SER A 367 19.43 -17.11 -29.06
CA SER A 367 20.23 -16.28 -28.15
C SER A 367 20.90 -15.14 -28.90
N VAL A 368 20.94 -13.96 -28.26
CA VAL A 368 21.73 -12.82 -28.72
C VAL A 368 22.79 -12.55 -27.67
N ASP A 369 24.05 -12.55 -28.07
CA ASP A 369 25.16 -12.24 -27.18
C ASP A 369 25.48 -10.74 -27.13
N ASN A 370 26.36 -10.34 -26.21
CA ASN A 370 26.78 -8.95 -26.04
C ASN A 370 27.53 -8.35 -27.26
N ALA A 371 27.94 -9.18 -28.22
CA ALA A 371 28.55 -8.73 -29.47
C ALA A 371 27.51 -8.56 -30.60
N GLY A 372 26.23 -8.81 -30.32
CA GLY A 372 25.14 -8.75 -31.30
C GLY A 372 25.05 -9.99 -32.19
N ASN A 373 25.76 -11.08 -31.86
CA ASN A 373 25.65 -12.32 -32.62
C ASN A 373 24.32 -12.99 -32.32
N VAL A 374 23.63 -13.42 -33.38
CA VAL A 374 22.38 -14.17 -33.28
C VAL A 374 22.68 -15.66 -33.42
N GLU A 375 22.51 -16.41 -32.35
CA GLU A 375 22.68 -17.86 -32.33
C GLU A 375 21.33 -18.58 -32.45
N ILE A 376 21.20 -19.41 -33.48
CA ILE A 376 20.09 -20.33 -33.66
C ILE A 376 20.49 -21.67 -33.06
N LEU A 377 19.87 -22.02 -31.95
CA LEU A 377 20.27 -23.17 -31.15
C LEU A 377 19.90 -24.50 -31.85
N LYS A 378 20.58 -25.58 -31.44
CA LYS A 378 20.63 -26.88 -32.13
C LYS A 378 19.24 -27.38 -32.59
N ASN A 379 19.17 -27.92 -33.81
CA ASN A 379 17.96 -28.47 -34.44
C ASN A 379 16.85 -27.43 -34.71
N ARG A 380 17.21 -26.18 -35.00
CA ARG A 380 16.30 -25.12 -35.45
C ARG A 380 16.78 -24.55 -36.79
N VAL A 381 15.88 -23.88 -37.49
CA VAL A 381 16.13 -23.29 -38.82
C VAL A 381 15.78 -21.81 -38.79
N LEU A 382 16.57 -20.97 -39.47
CA LEU A 382 16.15 -19.60 -39.76
C LEU A 382 15.17 -19.61 -40.91
N ARG A 383 13.98 -19.05 -40.71
CA ARG A 383 13.02 -18.80 -41.79
C ARG A 383 12.71 -17.31 -41.90
N ILE A 384 12.73 -16.77 -43.11
CA ILE A 384 12.32 -15.40 -43.41
C ILE A 384 11.13 -15.48 -44.36
N ALA A 385 9.99 -14.88 -43.97
CA ALA A 385 8.73 -14.98 -44.72
C ALA A 385 8.29 -16.44 -45.00
N GLY A 386 8.58 -17.37 -44.07
CA GLY A 386 8.25 -18.79 -44.19
C GLY A 386 9.30 -19.65 -44.91
N GLU A 387 10.24 -19.03 -45.62
CA GLU A 387 11.28 -19.71 -46.39
C GLU A 387 12.54 -19.95 -45.56
N GLN A 388 13.10 -21.16 -45.61
CA GLN A 388 14.32 -21.51 -44.87
C GLN A 388 15.55 -20.89 -45.53
N VAL A 389 16.25 -20.00 -44.80
CA VAL A 389 17.41 -19.27 -45.32
C VAL A 389 18.75 -19.83 -44.85
N LEU A 390 18.76 -20.67 -43.81
CA LEU A 390 19.95 -21.36 -43.32
C LEU A 390 19.66 -22.85 -43.14
N ALA A 391 20.50 -23.70 -43.73
CA ALA A 391 20.47 -25.15 -43.57
C ALA A 391 21.79 -25.64 -42.96
N SER A 392 21.76 -26.84 -42.37
CA SER A 392 22.98 -27.48 -41.91
C SER A 392 23.99 -27.63 -43.06
N PRO A 393 25.29 -27.45 -42.79
CA PRO A 393 26.34 -27.65 -43.79
C PRO A 393 26.22 -29.04 -44.44
N ARG A 394 26.37 -29.12 -45.77
CA ARG A 394 26.38 -30.40 -46.49
C ARG A 394 27.83 -30.90 -46.57
N PRO A 395 28.18 -32.01 -45.90
CA PRO A 395 29.53 -32.54 -45.97
C PRO A 395 29.87 -32.96 -47.41
N GLY A 396 31.14 -32.79 -47.82
CA GLY A 396 31.67 -33.33 -49.08
C GLY A 396 32.18 -32.32 -50.12
N TRP A 397 32.16 -31.02 -49.84
CA TRP A 397 32.74 -29.99 -50.71
C TRP A 397 34.00 -29.38 -50.08
N SER A 398 35.16 -29.50 -50.70
CA SER A 398 36.37 -28.80 -50.28
C SER A 398 36.54 -27.47 -51.05
N VAL A 399 37.26 -26.52 -50.44
CA VAL A 399 37.62 -25.26 -51.12
C VAL A 399 38.54 -25.58 -52.33
N PRO A 400 38.23 -25.08 -53.54
CA PRO A 400 39.09 -25.30 -54.71
C PRO A 400 40.51 -24.76 -54.47
N THR A 401 41.53 -25.51 -54.90
CA THR A 401 42.95 -25.10 -54.81
C THR A 401 43.47 -24.61 -56.16
N GLY A 402 44.61 -23.92 -56.18
CA GLY A 402 45.24 -23.38 -57.40
C GLY A 402 45.07 -21.86 -57.59
N ALA A 403 45.51 -21.35 -58.73
CA ALA A 403 45.42 -19.94 -59.07
C ALA A 403 43.97 -19.52 -59.35
N ALA A 404 43.58 -18.32 -58.92
CA ALA A 404 42.31 -17.72 -59.27
C ALA A 404 42.56 -16.65 -60.34
N ASP A 405 41.79 -16.68 -61.43
CA ASP A 405 41.85 -15.68 -62.50
C ASP A 405 40.49 -14.96 -62.62
N ARG A 406 40.49 -13.63 -62.56
CA ARG A 406 39.30 -12.77 -62.62
C ARG A 406 39.05 -12.18 -64.01
N THR A 407 39.75 -12.66 -65.04
CA THR A 407 39.52 -12.18 -66.41
C THR A 407 38.21 -12.70 -66.99
N ALA A 408 37.60 -11.93 -67.90
CA ALA A 408 36.50 -12.42 -68.72
C ALA A 408 36.92 -13.68 -69.50
N PHE A 409 35.97 -14.56 -69.81
CA PHE A 409 36.22 -15.68 -70.73
C PHE A 409 35.32 -15.58 -71.96
N ASP A 410 35.89 -15.94 -73.10
CA ASP A 410 35.17 -16.16 -74.34
C ASP A 410 34.85 -17.65 -74.45
N THR A 411 33.56 -17.97 -74.60
CA THR A 411 33.07 -19.35 -74.71
C THR A 411 33.65 -20.10 -75.91
N GLY A 412 34.15 -19.41 -76.93
CA GLY A 412 34.77 -20.02 -78.10
C GLY A 412 36.23 -20.42 -77.89
N THR A 413 36.91 -19.89 -76.86
CA THR A 413 38.37 -19.99 -76.72
C THR A 413 38.84 -20.37 -75.31
N VAL A 414 37.94 -20.44 -74.32
CA VAL A 414 38.30 -20.82 -72.95
C VAL A 414 38.82 -22.25 -72.87
N THR A 415 39.97 -22.45 -72.23
CA THR A 415 40.48 -23.78 -71.90
C THR A 415 39.85 -24.28 -70.61
N LEU A 416 39.81 -25.61 -70.40
CA LEU A 416 39.28 -26.19 -69.16
C LEU A 416 40.00 -25.66 -67.90
N ALA A 417 41.33 -25.49 -67.97
CA ALA A 417 42.10 -24.91 -66.88
C ALA A 417 41.71 -23.45 -66.60
N GLY A 418 41.59 -22.63 -67.65
CA GLY A 418 41.14 -21.25 -67.53
C GLY A 418 39.71 -21.14 -67.01
N LEU A 419 38.82 -22.07 -67.35
CA LEU A 419 37.47 -22.13 -66.79
C LEU A 419 37.52 -22.46 -65.29
N ALA A 420 38.35 -23.43 -64.89
CA ALA A 420 38.51 -23.81 -63.49
C ALA A 420 39.07 -22.66 -62.62
N GLU A 421 40.07 -21.91 -63.12
CA GLU A 421 40.64 -20.74 -62.43
C GLU A 421 39.62 -19.62 -62.23
N ARG A 422 38.70 -19.44 -63.19
CA ARG A 422 37.62 -18.43 -63.13
C ARG A 422 36.47 -18.87 -62.24
N VAL A 423 36.08 -20.14 -62.30
CA VAL A 423 35.08 -20.72 -61.37
C VAL A 423 35.61 -20.65 -59.94
N LYS A 424 36.90 -20.91 -59.73
CA LYS A 424 37.55 -20.70 -58.43
C LYS A 424 37.47 -19.23 -58.01
N ALA A 425 37.83 -18.28 -58.86
CA ALA A 425 37.76 -16.86 -58.54
C ALA A 425 36.32 -16.43 -58.15
N LEU A 426 35.31 -16.93 -58.86
CA LEU A 426 33.91 -16.70 -58.54
C LEU A 426 33.54 -17.29 -57.17
N ILE A 427 33.95 -18.53 -56.87
CA ILE A 427 33.72 -19.17 -55.57
C ILE A 427 34.41 -18.39 -54.44
N ASP A 428 35.66 -17.98 -54.65
CA ASP A 428 36.42 -17.18 -53.68
C ASP A 428 35.74 -15.83 -53.43
N ASP A 429 35.26 -15.15 -54.48
CA ASP A 429 34.57 -13.86 -54.35
C ASP A 429 33.20 -13.99 -53.66
N LEU A 430 32.48 -15.09 -53.92
CA LEU A 430 31.26 -15.44 -53.19
C LEU A 430 31.53 -15.81 -51.73
N HIS A 431 32.77 -16.18 -51.38
CA HIS A 431 33.17 -16.52 -50.02
C HIS A 431 33.86 -15.36 -49.25
N ALA A 432 34.48 -14.40 -49.93
CA ALA A 432 35.34 -13.39 -49.30
C ALA A 432 34.59 -12.20 -48.68
N ILE A 433 33.38 -11.87 -49.14
CA ILE A 433 32.67 -10.64 -48.72
C ILE A 433 31.54 -10.88 -47.69
N ALA A 434 31.16 -12.14 -47.44
CA ALA A 434 30.31 -12.46 -46.29
C ALA A 434 30.63 -13.88 -45.82
N GLY A 435 31.26 -14.00 -44.65
CA GLY A 435 31.73 -15.27 -44.06
C GLY A 435 30.64 -16.25 -43.61
N MET A 436 29.63 -16.53 -44.44
CA MET A 436 28.64 -17.62 -44.30
C MET A 436 28.15 -17.99 -45.72
N GLY A 437 28.77 -18.95 -46.42
CA GLY A 437 28.65 -20.36 -46.08
C GLY A 437 27.37 -21.00 -46.63
N ILE A 438 27.07 -20.88 -47.94
CA ILE A 438 26.05 -21.74 -48.57
C ILE A 438 26.52 -23.22 -48.61
N LEU A 439 27.83 -23.45 -48.50
CA LEU A 439 28.45 -24.77 -48.41
C LEU A 439 29.69 -24.65 -47.50
N LYS A 440 29.54 -24.87 -46.18
CA LYS A 440 30.71 -25.26 -45.37
C LYS A 440 30.83 -26.78 -45.41
N ALA A 441 32.07 -27.26 -45.56
CA ALA A 441 32.46 -28.66 -45.41
C ALA A 441 32.41 -29.10 -43.95
#